data_AF-B3S8X8-F1
#
_entry.id   AF-B3S8X8-F1
#
_cell.length_a   1.000
_cell.length_b   1.000
_cell.length_c   1.000
_cell.angle_alpha   90.00
_cell.angle_beta   90.00
_cell.angle_gamma   90.00
#
_symmetry.space_group_name_H-M   'P 1'
#
loop_
_entity.id
_entity.type
_entity.pdbx_description
1 polymer ?
#
loop_
_entity_poly.entity_id
_entity_poly.type
_entity_poly.pdbx_seq_one_letter_code
_entity_poly.pdbx_strand_id
1 'polypeptide(L)'
;DIKFDVNGLKQRKPVSTILDSQLFRQELETITQSHAKSSTNFPIKAKPSDNPITTLDLSTIAFHHLSTVAFHRFYPIADLSSRSNYSFEKGEKNLRCKLACVFRLIDILEWEQCHGTLITSRISMGKYQFLANPYGLSYQEISARKLLKVNGQGQAVDLHRQAFLVDQRQFVVHQYVYTAKPETRCIIHLRTPTTLA
;
A
#
# COMPACT_ATOMS: atom_id res chain seq x y z
N ASP A 1 5.27 -37.58 29.08
CA ASP A 1 4.66 -37.06 27.83
C ASP A 1 5.56 -36.31 26.86
N ILE A 2 6.83 -36.03 27.16
CA ILE A 2 7.74 -35.32 26.23
C ILE A 2 8.20 -36.21 25.06
N LYS A 3 8.27 -37.54 25.24
CA LYS A 3 8.69 -38.48 24.20
C LYS A 3 7.68 -38.64 23.06
N PHE A 4 6.40 -38.36 23.31
CA PHE A 4 5.33 -38.50 22.31
C PHE A 4 5.33 -37.32 21.31
N ASP A 5 5.71 -36.12 21.78
CA ASP A 5 5.70 -34.89 21.00
C ASP A 5 6.86 -34.78 19.99
N VAL A 6 8.00 -35.43 20.29
CA VAL A 6 9.16 -35.48 19.38
C VAL A 6 8.90 -36.35 18.14
N ASN A 7 8.01 -37.34 18.23
CA ASN A 7 7.60 -38.13 17.07
C ASN A 7 6.62 -37.38 16.15
N GLY A 8 5.82 -36.45 16.68
CA GLY A 8 4.96 -35.58 15.88
C GLY A 8 5.74 -34.55 15.05
N LEU A 9 6.88 -34.08 15.57
CA LEU A 9 7.78 -33.15 14.87
C LEU A 9 8.52 -33.79 13.69
N LYS A 10 8.70 -35.13 13.68
CA LYS A 10 9.33 -35.86 12.56
C LYS A 10 8.42 -35.98 11.32
N GLN A 11 7.12 -35.74 11.45
CA GLN A 11 6.18 -35.78 10.32
C GLN A 11 6.07 -34.45 9.56
N ARG A 12 6.61 -33.35 10.10
CA ARG A 12 6.68 -32.07 9.39
C ARG A 12 7.96 -32.07 8.56
N LYS A 13 7.85 -32.53 7.31
CA LYS A 13 8.93 -32.33 6.32
C LYS A 13 9.29 -30.85 6.33
N PRO A 14 10.57 -30.47 6.47
CA PRO A 14 10.97 -29.07 6.47
C PRO A 14 10.52 -28.44 5.14
N VAL A 15 10.03 -27.21 5.19
CA VAL A 15 9.45 -26.50 4.02
C VAL A 15 10.44 -26.48 2.85
N SER A 16 11.74 -26.50 3.13
CA SER A 16 12.81 -26.65 2.12
C SER A 16 12.67 -27.92 1.26
N THR A 17 12.45 -29.08 1.88
CA THR A 17 12.28 -30.35 1.12
C THR A 17 11.04 -30.37 0.22
N ILE A 18 10.03 -29.54 0.49
CA ILE A 18 8.84 -29.44 -0.36
C ILE A 18 9.14 -28.56 -1.59
N LEU A 19 9.86 -27.45 -1.39
CA LEU A 19 10.30 -26.53 -2.46
C LEU A 19 11.32 -27.16 -3.42
N ASP A 20 12.10 -28.12 -2.92
CA ASP A 20 13.06 -28.90 -3.72
C ASP A 20 12.44 -30.16 -4.34
N SER A 21 11.17 -30.47 -4.05
CA SER A 21 10.54 -31.68 -4.58
C SER A 21 10.18 -31.51 -6.06
N GLN A 22 10.60 -32.48 -6.89
CA GLN A 22 10.30 -32.49 -8.32
C GLN A 22 8.80 -32.66 -8.60
N LEU A 23 8.08 -33.40 -7.76
CA LEU A 23 6.64 -33.60 -7.88
C LEU A 23 5.86 -32.29 -7.71
N PHE A 24 6.20 -31.47 -6.72
CA PHE A 24 5.55 -30.18 -6.50
C PHE A 24 5.79 -29.21 -7.67
N ARG A 25 7.00 -29.23 -8.25
CA ARG A 25 7.31 -28.43 -9.45
C ARG A 25 6.48 -28.88 -10.65
N GLN A 26 6.33 -30.19 -10.87
CA GLN A 26 5.51 -30.72 -11.96
C GLN A 26 4.03 -30.39 -11.80
N GLU A 27 3.49 -30.44 -10.57
CA GLU A 27 2.12 -29.99 -10.30
C GLU A 27 1.92 -28.50 -10.59
N LEU A 28 2.87 -27.65 -10.16
CA LEU A 28 2.83 -26.21 -10.46
C LEU A 28 2.91 -25.92 -11.95
N GLU A 29 3.78 -26.61 -12.69
CA GLU A 29 3.89 -26.48 -14.13
C GLU A 29 2.59 -26.91 -14.83
N THR A 30 1.96 -27.98 -14.36
CA THR A 30 0.68 -28.48 -14.91
C THR A 30 -0.44 -27.47 -14.68
N ILE A 31 -0.54 -26.87 -13.49
CA ILE A 31 -1.53 -25.84 -13.15
C ILE A 31 -1.29 -24.56 -13.97
N THR A 32 -0.03 -24.19 -14.19
CA THR A 32 0.31 -23.02 -14.99
C THR A 32 -0.08 -23.22 -16.47
N GLN A 33 0.16 -24.42 -17.01
CA GLN A 33 -0.19 -24.77 -18.39
C GLN A 33 -1.70 -24.91 -18.61
N SER A 34 -2.45 -25.41 -17.63
CA SER A 34 -3.91 -25.51 -17.73
C SER A 34 -4.56 -24.12 -17.74
N HIS A 35 -4.05 -23.19 -16.94
CA HIS A 35 -4.49 -21.80 -16.96
C HIS A 35 -4.12 -21.05 -18.25
N ALA A 36 -2.93 -21.29 -18.82
CA ALA A 36 -2.51 -20.66 -20.08
C ALA A 36 -3.32 -21.11 -21.30
N LYS A 37 -3.82 -22.36 -21.30
CA LYS A 37 -4.70 -22.88 -22.37
C LYS A 37 -6.15 -22.39 -22.24
N SER A 38 -6.56 -21.95 -21.04
CA SER A 38 -7.89 -21.37 -20.81
C SER A 38 -8.01 -19.92 -21.29
N SER A 39 -6.91 -19.23 -21.59
CA SER A 39 -6.90 -17.79 -21.93
C SER A 39 -6.88 -17.48 -23.44
N THR A 40 -6.98 -18.46 -24.34
CA THR A 40 -7.00 -18.23 -25.78
C THR A 40 -8.43 -18.36 -26.34
N ASN A 41 -9.36 -17.48 -25.97
CA ASN A 41 -10.65 -17.34 -26.68
C ASN A 41 -11.37 -16.02 -26.31
N PHE A 42 -10.77 -14.86 -26.56
CA PHE A 42 -11.56 -13.62 -26.71
C PHE A 42 -10.92 -12.67 -27.74
N PRO A 43 -11.62 -12.33 -28.85
CA PRO A 43 -11.12 -11.37 -29.82
C PRO A 43 -11.34 -9.94 -29.29
N ILE A 44 -10.26 -9.16 -29.30
CA ILE A 44 -10.26 -7.74 -28.95
C ILE A 44 -11.07 -6.96 -30.00
N LYS A 45 -12.24 -6.46 -29.63
CA LYS A 45 -12.91 -5.37 -30.35
C LYS A 45 -13.67 -4.50 -29.36
N ALA A 46 -12.96 -3.65 -28.63
CA ALA A 46 -13.56 -2.62 -27.78
C ALA A 46 -13.93 -1.40 -28.65
N LYS A 47 -15.23 -1.14 -28.78
CA LYS A 47 -15.77 0.20 -29.09
C LYS A 47 -15.92 0.98 -27.78
N PRO A 48 -15.71 2.30 -27.76
CA PRO A 48 -16.01 3.13 -26.59
C PRO A 48 -17.53 3.39 -26.57
N SER A 49 -18.18 3.19 -25.43
CA SER A 49 -19.56 3.65 -25.19
C SER A 49 -19.64 4.44 -23.90
N ASP A 50 -20.37 5.54 -23.99
CA ASP A 50 -20.48 6.63 -23.05
C ASP A 50 -21.21 6.30 -21.73
N ASN A 51 -20.58 6.70 -20.61
CA ASN A 51 -21.18 7.09 -19.30
C ASN A 51 -21.90 6.01 -18.44
N PRO A 52 -22.15 6.26 -17.14
CA PRO A 52 -21.17 6.27 -16.05
C PRO A 52 -21.59 5.36 -14.87
N ILE A 53 -20.68 5.17 -13.91
CA ILE A 53 -20.85 4.38 -12.66
C ILE A 53 -20.71 2.87 -12.89
N THR A 54 -19.48 2.44 -13.13
CA THR A 54 -19.11 1.04 -12.96
C THR A 54 -19.02 0.72 -11.47
N THR A 55 -19.94 -0.12 -11.01
CA THR A 55 -19.77 -0.89 -9.78
C THR A 55 -18.40 -1.58 -9.84
N LEU A 56 -17.50 -1.22 -8.93
CA LEU A 56 -16.15 -1.76 -8.85
C LEU A 56 -16.22 -3.26 -8.53
N ASP A 57 -16.30 -4.09 -9.57
CA ASP A 57 -16.17 -5.53 -9.44
C ASP A 57 -14.69 -5.84 -9.18
N LEU A 58 -14.42 -6.24 -7.93
CA LEU A 58 -13.08 -6.56 -7.41
C LEU A 58 -12.37 -7.64 -8.27
N SER A 59 -13.13 -8.43 -9.02
CA SER A 59 -12.59 -9.45 -9.93
C SER A 59 -11.94 -8.88 -11.19
N THR A 60 -12.38 -7.70 -11.66
CA THR A 60 -11.83 -7.07 -12.89
C THR A 60 -10.47 -6.42 -12.62
N ILE A 61 -10.26 -5.89 -11.42
CA ILE A 61 -8.97 -5.35 -10.96
C ILE A 61 -7.89 -6.44 -10.94
N ALA A 62 -8.26 -7.67 -10.58
CA ALA A 62 -7.31 -8.77 -10.45
C ALA A 62 -6.66 -9.19 -11.79
N PHE A 63 -7.38 -9.03 -12.91
CA PHE A 63 -6.93 -9.54 -14.21
C PHE A 63 -6.04 -8.57 -15.00
N HIS A 64 -6.26 -7.25 -14.91
CA HIS A 64 -5.36 -6.27 -15.54
C HIS A 64 -4.01 -6.17 -14.82
N HIS A 65 -3.98 -6.43 -13.51
CA HIS A 65 -2.76 -6.38 -12.70
C HIS A 65 -1.79 -7.54 -12.97
N LEU A 66 -2.27 -8.71 -13.43
CA LEU A 66 -1.43 -9.91 -13.53
C LEU A 66 -0.36 -9.86 -14.64
N SER A 67 -0.58 -9.07 -15.70
CA SER A 67 0.43 -8.85 -16.76
C SER A 67 1.54 -7.85 -16.37
N THR A 68 1.30 -7.00 -15.35
CA THR A 68 2.26 -5.97 -14.90
C THR A 68 3.07 -6.41 -13.67
N VAL A 69 2.58 -7.37 -12.88
CA VAL A 69 3.22 -7.84 -11.63
C VAL A 69 4.53 -8.59 -11.78
N ALA A 70 4.90 -9.04 -12.98
CA ALA A 70 6.13 -9.82 -13.17
C ALA A 70 7.43 -9.02 -12.89
N PHE A 71 7.37 -7.68 -12.82
CA PHE A 71 8.54 -6.82 -12.61
C PHE A 71 8.47 -5.88 -11.40
N HIS A 72 7.39 -5.92 -10.60
CA HIS A 72 7.25 -4.98 -9.49
C HIS A 72 7.89 -5.50 -8.20
N ARG A 73 8.91 -4.80 -7.69
CA ARG A 73 9.33 -4.95 -6.29
C ARG A 73 8.16 -4.55 -5.39
N PHE A 74 7.53 -5.51 -4.75
CA PHE A 74 6.49 -5.25 -3.76
C PHE A 74 7.12 -4.70 -2.48
N TYR A 75 6.83 -3.43 -2.15
CA TYR A 75 7.17 -2.89 -0.84
C TYR A 75 6.12 -3.31 0.18
N PRO A 76 6.51 -3.98 1.30
CA PRO A 76 5.55 -4.35 2.32
C PRO A 76 4.86 -3.11 2.90
N ILE A 77 3.53 -3.14 3.00
CA ILE A 77 2.71 -2.03 3.48
C ILE A 77 2.89 -1.86 5.00
N ALA A 78 2.84 -2.97 5.75
CA ALA A 78 2.89 -3.02 7.21
C ALA A 78 4.28 -3.47 7.71
N ASP A 79 5.32 -2.73 7.35
CA ASP A 79 6.73 -3.04 7.63
C ASP A 79 7.22 -2.60 9.03
N LEU A 80 6.30 -2.38 9.97
CA LEU A 80 6.59 -1.97 11.34
C LEU A 80 6.75 -3.18 12.27
N SER A 81 7.99 -3.63 12.47
CA SER A 81 8.31 -4.74 13.39
C SER A 81 8.08 -4.36 14.87
N SER A 82 7.80 -5.35 15.71
CA SER A 82 7.69 -5.13 17.18
C SER A 82 9.03 -4.77 17.82
N ARG A 83 10.14 -5.13 17.18
CA ARG A 83 11.52 -4.89 17.65
C ARG A 83 12.08 -3.53 17.23
N SER A 84 11.26 -2.65 16.68
CA SER A 84 11.73 -1.35 16.24
C SER A 84 11.95 -0.43 17.43
N ASN A 85 13.07 0.30 17.49
CA ASN A 85 13.35 1.32 18.51
C ASN A 85 12.45 2.58 18.41
N TYR A 86 11.39 2.54 17.61
CA TYR A 86 10.47 3.67 17.45
C TYR A 86 9.43 3.67 18.57
N SER A 87 9.37 4.77 19.32
CA SER A 87 8.25 5.05 20.22
C SER A 87 7.12 5.70 19.43
N PHE A 88 5.99 5.00 19.29
CA PHE A 88 4.79 5.47 18.60
C PHE A 88 3.74 5.91 19.62
N GLU A 89 2.99 6.98 19.32
CA GLU A 89 1.84 7.34 20.14
C GLU A 89 0.74 6.26 20.01
N LYS A 90 -0.15 6.16 21.01
CA LYS A 90 -1.26 5.21 21.01
C LYS A 90 -2.07 5.32 19.72
N GLY A 91 -2.16 4.22 18.96
CA GLY A 91 -2.89 4.16 17.69
C GLY A 91 -2.09 4.61 16.45
N GLU A 92 -0.94 5.27 16.61
CA GLU A 92 -0.15 5.78 15.47
C GLU A 92 0.33 4.64 14.56
N LYS A 93 0.79 3.51 15.12
CA LYS A 93 1.22 2.34 14.33
C LYS A 93 0.10 1.82 13.42
N ASN A 94 -1.12 1.71 13.95
CA ASN A 94 -2.29 1.27 13.17
C ASN A 94 -2.65 2.29 12.09
N LEU A 95 -2.60 3.58 12.44
CA LEU A 95 -2.87 4.67 11.51
C LEU A 95 -1.88 4.69 10.34
N ARG A 96 -0.58 4.47 10.61
CA ARG A 96 0.46 4.36 9.57
C ARG A 96 0.18 3.21 8.61
N CYS A 97 -0.18 2.02 9.13
CA CYS A 97 -0.54 0.89 8.27
C CYS A 97 -1.78 1.20 7.42
N LYS A 98 -2.84 1.76 8.01
CA LYS A 98 -4.05 2.15 7.28
C LYS A 98 -3.76 3.17 6.19
N LEU A 99 -2.98 4.20 6.50
CA LEU A 99 -2.60 5.22 5.55
C LEU A 99 -1.75 4.64 4.41
N ALA A 100 -0.82 3.75 4.71
CA ALA A 100 -0.05 3.03 3.68
C ALA A 100 -0.95 2.14 2.79
N CYS A 101 -2.00 1.51 3.34
CA CYS A 101 -3.00 0.80 2.53
C CYS A 101 -3.76 1.75 1.60
N VAL A 102 -4.11 2.95 2.06
CA VAL A 102 -4.81 3.96 1.23
C VAL A 102 -3.97 4.31 -0.01
N PHE A 103 -2.66 4.52 0.15
CA PHE A 103 -1.77 4.74 -1.00
C PHE A 103 -1.81 3.59 -2.03
N ARG A 104 -1.87 2.34 -1.56
CA ARG A 104 -2.03 1.17 -2.44
C ARG A 104 -3.36 1.13 -3.16
N LEU A 105 -4.45 1.49 -2.47
CA LEU A 105 -5.76 1.55 -3.09
C LEU A 105 -5.81 2.62 -4.19
N ILE A 106 -5.23 3.79 -3.93
CA ILE A 106 -5.19 4.88 -4.91
C ILE A 106 -4.37 4.49 -6.15
N ASP A 107 -3.26 3.79 -5.94
CA ASP A 107 -2.44 3.23 -7.01
C ASP A 107 -3.19 2.18 -7.84
N ILE A 108 -3.85 1.21 -7.19
CA ILE A 108 -4.66 0.17 -7.85
C ILE A 108 -5.83 0.77 -8.65
N LEU A 109 -6.40 1.87 -8.18
CA LEU A 109 -7.49 2.58 -8.84
C LEU A 109 -7.01 3.53 -9.94
N GLU A 110 -5.69 3.60 -10.19
CA GLU A 110 -5.08 4.49 -11.18
C GLU A 110 -5.47 5.97 -10.99
N TRP A 111 -5.70 6.36 -9.73
CA TRP A 111 -6.03 7.74 -9.35
C TRP A 111 -4.77 8.62 -9.18
N GLU A 112 -3.61 8.10 -9.54
CA GLU A 112 -2.32 8.78 -9.52
C GLU A 112 -1.92 9.13 -10.96
N GLN A 113 -1.79 10.42 -11.26
CA GLN A 113 -1.34 10.88 -12.59
C GLN A 113 -0.14 11.82 -12.54
N CYS A 114 0.21 12.38 -11.38
CA CYS A 114 1.26 13.38 -11.33
C CYS A 114 1.87 13.53 -9.93
N HIS A 115 3.20 13.56 -9.88
CA HIS A 115 4.03 13.93 -8.73
C HIS A 115 3.51 15.21 -8.05
N GLY A 116 3.17 15.14 -6.76
CA GLY A 116 2.71 16.30 -5.99
C GLY A 116 1.33 16.16 -5.36
N THR A 117 0.92 14.94 -5.02
CA THR A 117 -0.25 14.65 -4.18
C THR A 117 0.19 14.40 -2.74
N LEU A 118 -0.58 14.94 -1.80
CA LEU A 118 -0.30 14.87 -0.37
C LEU A 118 -1.49 14.27 0.35
N ILE A 119 -1.23 13.27 1.19
CA ILE A 119 -2.22 12.74 2.13
C ILE A 119 -1.69 12.96 3.53
N THR A 120 -2.50 13.60 4.36
CA THR A 120 -2.17 13.80 5.78
C THR A 120 -3.21 13.18 6.68
N SER A 121 -2.76 12.60 7.80
CA SER A 121 -3.66 12.12 8.84
C SER A 121 -3.20 12.54 10.23
N ARG A 122 -4.12 13.06 11.03
CA ARG A 122 -3.84 13.51 12.39
C ARG A 122 -3.64 12.32 13.31
N ILE A 123 -2.56 12.34 14.08
CA ILE A 123 -2.22 11.25 15.01
C ILE A 123 -3.12 11.29 16.24
N SER A 124 -3.35 12.49 16.78
CA SER A 124 -4.07 12.70 18.03
C SER A 124 -4.78 14.04 18.01
N MET A 125 -6.01 14.11 18.54
CA MET A 125 -6.84 15.33 18.49
C MET A 125 -6.26 16.48 19.32
N GLY A 126 -5.51 16.18 20.38
CA GLY A 126 -4.92 17.19 21.27
C GLY A 126 -3.61 17.81 20.77
N LYS A 127 -3.07 17.38 19.62
CA LYS A 127 -1.78 17.84 19.10
C LYS A 127 -1.86 18.18 17.62
N TYR A 128 -1.11 19.19 17.20
CA TYR A 128 -0.85 19.48 15.79
C TYR A 128 0.28 18.60 15.26
N GLN A 129 0.05 17.29 15.27
CA GLN A 129 0.96 16.28 14.74
C GLN A 129 0.24 15.41 13.72
N PHE A 130 0.85 15.29 12.54
CA PHE A 130 0.27 14.64 11.39
C PHE A 130 1.23 13.60 10.83
N LEU A 131 0.67 12.55 10.24
CA LEU A 131 1.37 11.68 9.31
C LEU A 131 1.24 12.26 7.91
N ALA A 132 2.32 12.25 7.14
CA ALA A 132 2.35 12.71 5.75
C ALA A 132 3.20 11.77 4.90
N ASN A 133 2.91 11.67 3.59
CA ASN A 133 3.84 10.99 2.69
C ASN A 133 5.11 11.81 2.46
N PRO A 134 6.27 11.14 2.33
CA PRO A 134 7.48 11.77 1.87
C PRO A 134 7.34 12.23 0.42
N TYR A 135 7.97 13.35 0.10
CA TYR A 135 8.10 13.87 -1.25
C TYR A 135 9.05 13.00 -2.09
N GLY A 136 8.68 12.81 -3.35
CA GLY A 136 9.50 12.09 -4.34
C GLY A 136 9.37 10.57 -4.33
N LEU A 137 8.58 9.97 -3.43
CA LEU A 137 8.25 8.55 -3.51
C LEU A 137 6.95 8.33 -4.27
N SER A 138 6.91 7.27 -5.08
CA SER A 138 5.65 6.82 -5.69
C SER A 138 4.74 6.18 -4.65
N TYR A 139 3.44 6.12 -4.92
CA TYR A 139 2.47 5.50 -4.00
C TYR A 139 2.76 4.02 -3.73
N GLN A 140 3.35 3.34 -4.71
CA GLN A 140 3.79 1.96 -4.58
C GLN A 140 5.01 1.77 -3.70
N GLU A 141 5.76 2.83 -3.42
CA GLU A 141 6.92 2.76 -2.55
C GLU A 141 6.57 3.09 -1.10
N ILE A 142 5.40 3.69 -0.86
CA ILE A 142 4.97 4.07 0.48
C ILE A 142 4.72 2.83 1.34
N SER A 143 5.34 2.82 2.51
CA SER A 143 5.11 1.86 3.59
C SER A 143 4.85 2.57 4.91
N ALA A 144 4.32 1.85 5.90
CA ALA A 144 4.03 2.39 7.22
C ALA A 144 5.26 3.02 7.91
N ARG A 145 6.46 2.47 7.67
CA ARG A 145 7.74 3.01 8.14
C ARG A 145 8.24 4.23 7.35
N LYS A 146 7.87 4.40 6.09
CA LYS A 146 8.33 5.55 5.29
C LYS A 146 7.51 6.82 5.51
N LEU A 147 6.28 6.69 6.03
CA LEU A 147 5.46 7.85 6.40
C LEU A 147 6.18 8.75 7.42
N LEU A 148 6.06 10.06 7.25
CA LEU A 148 6.70 11.05 8.11
C LEU A 148 5.73 11.55 9.17
N LYS A 149 6.21 11.71 10.40
CA LYS A 149 5.50 12.46 11.43
C LYS A 149 5.95 13.91 11.34
N VAL A 150 5.01 14.83 11.10
CA VAL A 150 5.26 16.26 10.96
C VAL A 150 4.48 17.08 11.99
N ASN A 151 5.00 18.27 12.31
CA ASN A 151 4.32 19.24 13.16
C ASN A 151 3.29 20.06 12.36
N GLY A 152 2.65 21.02 13.01
CA GLY A 152 1.66 21.92 12.38
C GLY A 152 2.20 22.82 11.28
N GLN A 153 3.52 22.90 11.09
CA GLN A 153 4.18 23.66 10.02
C GLN A 153 4.77 22.72 8.94
N GLY A 154 4.42 21.43 8.96
CA GLY A 154 4.89 20.47 7.95
C GLY A 154 6.35 20.03 8.13
N GLN A 155 7.00 20.39 9.23
CA GLN A 155 8.38 19.98 9.51
C GLN A 155 8.43 18.61 10.18
N ALA A 156 9.36 17.76 9.76
CA ALA A 156 9.53 16.43 10.33
C ALA A 156 9.91 16.51 11.82
N VAL A 157 9.18 15.77 12.65
CA VAL A 157 9.40 15.66 14.11
C VAL A 157 10.17 14.38 14.44
N ASP A 158 10.12 13.37 13.58
CA ASP A 158 10.82 12.10 13.81
C ASP A 158 12.27 12.18 13.28
N LEU A 159 13.22 12.26 14.21
CA LEU A 159 14.66 12.38 13.93
C LEU A 159 15.19 11.20 13.10
N HIS A 160 14.57 10.03 13.20
CA HIS A 160 15.03 8.82 12.52
C HIS A 160 14.68 8.79 11.02
N ARG A 161 13.89 9.74 10.52
CA ARG A 161 13.39 9.77 9.13
C ARG A 161 13.72 11.07 8.40
N GLN A 162 14.72 11.81 8.88
CA GLN A 162 15.17 13.10 8.35
C GLN A 162 15.65 13.06 6.89
N ALA A 163 15.93 11.87 6.33
CA ALA A 163 16.31 11.73 4.92
C ALA A 163 15.19 12.08 3.94
N PHE A 164 13.93 12.14 4.40
CA PHE A 164 12.80 12.50 3.56
C PHE A 164 12.16 13.81 4.03
N LEU A 165 11.63 14.55 3.07
CA LEU A 165 10.93 15.82 3.29
C LEU A 165 9.46 15.67 2.93
N VAL A 166 8.63 16.57 3.45
CA VAL A 166 7.25 16.76 2.98
C VAL A 166 7.22 17.93 2.00
N ASP A 167 6.40 17.83 0.96
CA ASP A 167 6.15 18.94 0.04
C ASP A 167 5.43 20.08 0.78
N GLN A 168 6.18 21.12 1.12
CA GLN A 168 5.65 22.27 1.86
C GLN A 168 4.58 23.03 1.08
N ARG A 169 4.66 23.05 -0.26
CA ARG A 169 3.70 23.77 -1.10
C ARG A 169 2.31 23.16 -0.96
N GLN A 170 2.25 21.83 -0.91
CA GLN A 170 1.01 21.09 -0.69
C GLN A 170 0.57 21.11 0.77
N PHE A 171 1.52 21.06 1.72
CA PHE A 171 1.19 21.02 3.14
C PHE A 171 0.49 22.29 3.62
N VAL A 172 0.83 23.46 3.06
CA VAL A 172 0.17 24.73 3.39
C VAL A 172 -1.35 24.65 3.22
N VAL A 173 -1.84 23.98 2.17
CA VAL A 173 -3.30 23.80 1.96
C VAL A 173 -3.91 22.93 3.05
N HIS A 174 -3.25 21.82 3.40
CA HIS A 174 -3.70 20.93 4.48
C HIS A 174 -3.70 21.64 5.84
N GLN A 175 -2.69 22.48 6.09
CA GLN A 175 -2.59 23.31 7.29
C GLN A 175 -3.79 24.25 7.41
N TYR A 176 -4.14 24.98 6.34
CA TYR A 176 -5.33 25.84 6.34
C TYR A 176 -6.61 25.08 6.66
N VAL A 177 -6.80 23.89 6.07
CA VAL A 177 -7.98 23.05 6.34
C VAL A 177 -8.00 22.57 7.79
N TYR A 178 -6.88 22.13 8.35
CA TYR A 178 -6.82 21.72 9.76
C TYR A 178 -7.05 22.89 10.72
N THR A 179 -6.61 24.10 10.38
CA THR A 179 -6.86 25.31 11.17
C THR A 179 -8.33 25.73 11.09
N ALA A 180 -8.94 25.70 9.89
CA ALA A 180 -10.34 26.07 9.70
C ALA A 180 -11.30 25.01 10.26
N LYS A 181 -10.93 23.73 10.21
CA LYS A 181 -11.72 22.60 10.69
C LYS A 181 -10.88 21.69 11.59
N PRO A 182 -10.75 22.04 12.89
CA PRO A 182 -9.99 21.27 13.86
C PRO A 182 -10.48 19.82 14.06
N GLU A 183 -11.72 19.49 13.70
CA GLU A 183 -12.24 18.12 13.82
C GLU A 183 -11.73 17.17 12.70
N THR A 184 -11.08 17.71 11.67
CA THR A 184 -10.58 16.94 10.53
C THR A 184 -9.48 15.97 10.96
N ARG A 185 -9.66 14.68 10.66
CA ARG A 185 -8.68 13.62 10.98
C ARG A 185 -7.80 13.20 9.82
N CYS A 186 -8.28 13.33 8.59
CA CYS A 186 -7.55 12.92 7.40
C CYS A 186 -7.93 13.84 6.24
N ILE A 187 -6.93 14.22 5.45
CA ILE A 187 -7.12 14.99 4.22
C ILE A 187 -6.39 14.23 3.12
N ILE A 188 -7.14 13.91 2.07
CA ILE A 188 -6.62 13.23 0.88
C ILE A 188 -6.74 14.22 -0.28
N HIS A 189 -5.62 14.67 -0.81
CA HIS A 189 -5.58 15.47 -2.02
C HIS A 189 -5.14 14.58 -3.19
N LEU A 190 -6.05 14.33 -4.12
CA LEU A 190 -5.81 13.57 -5.35
C LEU A 190 -5.91 14.48 -6.57
N ARG A 191 -5.19 14.10 -7.62
CA ARG A 191 -5.34 14.66 -8.96
C ARG A 191 -5.64 13.52 -9.91
N THR A 192 -6.91 13.38 -10.28
CA THR A 192 -7.37 12.36 -11.22
C THR A 192 -7.54 12.98 -12.61
N PRO A 193 -7.54 12.17 -13.69
CA PRO A 193 -7.69 12.69 -15.06
C PRO A 193 -8.95 13.54 -15.22
N THR A 194 -10.06 13.10 -14.62
CA THR A 194 -11.36 13.80 -14.64
C THR A 194 -11.32 15.16 -13.94
N THR A 195 -10.41 15.35 -12.98
CA THR A 195 -10.28 16.63 -12.25
C THR A 195 -9.35 17.63 -12.95
N LEU A 196 -8.58 17.20 -13.94
CA LEU A 196 -7.63 18.04 -14.69
C LEU A 196 -8.13 18.44 -16.08
N ALA A 197 -9.16 17.75 -16.60
CA ALA A 197 -9.82 18.03 -17.87
C ALA A 197 -10.83 19.17 -17.74
#